data_AF-A0A7W9SVT1-F1
#
_entry.id   AF-A0A7W9SVT1-F1
#
_cell.length_a   1.000
_cell.length_b   1.000
_cell.length_c   1.000
_cell.angle_alpha   90.00
_cell.angle_beta   90.00
_cell.angle_gamma   90.00
#
_symmetry.space_group_name_H-M   'P 1'
#
loop_
_entity.id
_entity.type
_entity.pdbx_description
1 polymer ?
#
loop_
_entity_poly.entity_id
_entity_poly.type
_entity_poly.pdbx_seq_one_letter_code
_entity_poly.pdbx_strand_id
1 'polypeptide(L)'
;MTTEQLRALIESDPEALELAQAGNDSGCAERLSEIAPKVIGPDKFIHGMDLVSAFADPAVGAEAWAKLKAAAPSNAVVALAVEYMGPSSVRGLNIADQRSLAMCDQLRQLGVWNQAQCDGVKALGMVAQTITADQVSEAMAPDRAMFRDEGDADSPWFVPVEGGGE
;
A
#
# COMPACT_ATOMS: atom_id res chain seq x y z
N MET A 1 0.36 -5.04 -2.44
CA MET A 1 -1.04 -5.34 -2.77
C MET A 1 -1.14 -6.77 -3.30
N THR A 2 -2.22 -7.49 -2.99
CA THR A 2 -2.49 -8.84 -3.55
C THR A 2 -3.24 -8.75 -4.88
N THR A 3 -3.26 -9.85 -5.64
CA THR A 3 -3.98 -9.95 -6.93
C THR A 3 -5.47 -9.67 -6.79
N GLU A 4 -6.13 -10.21 -5.76
CA GLU A 4 -7.56 -9.97 -5.49
C GLU A 4 -7.85 -8.51 -5.14
N GLN A 5 -7.00 -7.90 -4.30
CA GLN A 5 -7.11 -6.47 -3.97
C GLN A 5 -6.89 -5.59 -5.20
N LEU A 6 -5.96 -5.97 -6.08
CA LEU A 6 -5.70 -5.25 -7.32
C LEU A 6 -6.88 -5.34 -8.28
N ARG A 7 -7.50 -6.51 -8.41
CA ARG A 7 -8.71 -6.67 -9.23
C ARG A 7 -9.87 -5.83 -8.68
N ALA A 8 -10.13 -5.88 -7.38
CA ALA A 8 -11.18 -5.07 -6.77
C ALA A 8 -10.92 -3.57 -6.97
N LEU A 9 -9.65 -3.13 -6.93
CA LEU A 9 -9.28 -1.75 -7.23
C LEU A 9 -9.58 -1.38 -8.69
N ILE A 10 -9.23 -2.25 -9.64
CA ILE A 10 -9.57 -2.09 -11.07
C ILE A 10 -11.08 -1.96 -11.26
N GLU A 11 -11.87 -2.86 -10.67
CA GLU A 11 -13.33 -2.87 -10.80
C GLU A 11 -14.00 -1.63 -10.18
N SER A 12 -13.36 -1.01 -9.18
CA SER A 12 -13.89 0.16 -8.48
C SER A 12 -13.64 1.49 -9.20
N ASP A 13 -12.70 1.55 -10.14
CA ASP A 13 -12.37 2.77 -10.90
C ASP A 13 -12.72 2.57 -12.38
N PRO A 14 -13.75 3.28 -12.91
CA PRO A 14 -14.22 3.08 -14.27
C PRO A 14 -13.14 3.26 -15.36
N GLU A 15 -12.21 4.18 -15.15
CA GLU A 15 -11.10 4.45 -16.07
C GLU A 15 -10.08 3.32 -16.07
N ALA A 16 -9.65 2.85 -14.88
CA ALA A 16 -8.79 1.68 -14.75
C ALA A 16 -9.43 0.42 -15.36
N LEU A 17 -10.74 0.21 -15.15
CA LEU A 17 -11.48 -0.91 -15.73
C LEU A 17 -11.49 -0.87 -17.26
N GLU A 18 -11.77 0.29 -17.87
CA GLU A 18 -11.76 0.45 -19.33
C GLU A 18 -10.37 0.18 -19.91
N LEU A 19 -9.32 0.72 -19.28
CA LEU A 19 -7.93 0.49 -19.68
C LEU A 19 -7.55 -0.99 -19.58
N ALA A 20 -7.94 -1.67 -18.49
CA ALA A 20 -7.72 -3.09 -18.29
C ALA A 20 -8.47 -3.96 -19.31
N GLN A 21 -9.72 -3.63 -19.63
CA GLN A 21 -10.52 -4.35 -20.63
C GLN A 21 -9.99 -4.15 -22.05
N ALA A 22 -9.45 -2.96 -22.35
CA ALA A 22 -8.79 -2.66 -23.62
C ALA A 22 -7.40 -3.32 -23.77
N GLY A 23 -6.90 -4.01 -22.73
CA GLY A 23 -5.56 -4.61 -22.74
C GLY A 23 -4.42 -3.60 -22.55
N ASN A 24 -4.73 -2.36 -22.16
CA ASN A 24 -3.74 -1.32 -21.86
C ASN A 24 -3.25 -1.43 -20.41
N ASP A 25 -2.47 -2.47 -20.13
CA ASP A 25 -1.97 -2.77 -18.79
C ASP A 25 -1.06 -1.67 -18.22
N SER A 26 -0.29 -1.00 -19.08
CA SER A 26 0.58 0.11 -18.67
C SER A 26 -0.23 1.33 -18.21
N GLY A 27 -1.22 1.76 -19.01
CA GLY A 27 -2.09 2.88 -18.63
C GLY A 27 -2.93 2.56 -17.41
N CYS A 28 -3.42 1.32 -17.30
CA CYS A 28 -4.13 0.86 -16.12
C CYS A 28 -3.21 0.90 -14.88
N ALA A 29 -1.97 0.42 -14.98
CA ALA A 29 -1.01 0.42 -13.88
C ALA A 29 -0.66 1.85 -13.40
N GLU A 30 -0.52 2.82 -14.32
CA GLU A 30 -0.34 4.23 -13.99
C GLU A 30 -1.53 4.76 -13.19
N ARG A 31 -2.76 4.59 -13.71
CA ARG A 31 -3.99 5.02 -13.04
C ARG A 31 -4.15 4.39 -11.66
N LEU A 32 -3.92 3.09 -11.54
CA LEU A 32 -4.00 2.36 -10.28
C LEU A 32 -2.96 2.86 -9.27
N SER A 33 -1.74 3.21 -9.72
CA SER A 33 -0.69 3.74 -8.83
C SER A 33 -1.06 5.10 -8.24
N GLU A 34 -1.89 5.88 -8.93
CA GLU A 34 -2.41 7.17 -8.45
C GLU A 34 -3.49 7.02 -7.38
N ILE A 35 -4.40 6.06 -7.57
CA ILE A 35 -5.59 5.88 -6.70
C ILE A 35 -5.37 4.87 -5.58
N ALA A 36 -4.32 4.04 -5.68
CA ALA A 36 -4.05 3.01 -4.69
C ALA A 36 -3.86 3.60 -3.29
N PRO A 37 -4.39 2.93 -2.24
CA PRO A 37 -4.10 3.31 -0.87
C PRO A 37 -2.59 3.36 -0.63
N LYS A 38 -2.12 4.37 0.08
CA LYS A 38 -0.71 4.44 0.47
C LYS A 38 -0.36 3.29 1.41
N VAL A 39 0.87 2.82 1.33
CA VAL A 39 1.42 1.77 2.21
C VAL A 39 2.66 2.30 2.90
N ILE A 40 3.01 1.71 4.05
CA ILE A 40 4.29 2.03 4.67
C ILE A 40 5.40 1.53 3.75
N GLY A 41 6.25 2.45 3.29
CA GLY A 41 7.36 2.13 2.40
C GLY A 41 8.39 1.26 3.13
N PRO A 42 9.16 0.42 2.40
CA PRO A 42 10.28 -0.28 3.00
C PRO A 42 11.31 0.74 3.54
N ASP A 43 12.01 0.36 4.60
CA ASP A 43 13.14 1.13 5.16
C ASP A 43 12.81 2.59 5.48
N LYS A 44 11.60 2.85 5.99
CA LYS A 44 11.20 4.18 6.46
C LYS A 44 11.66 4.37 7.89
N PHE A 45 12.65 5.25 8.06
CA PHE A 45 13.16 5.61 9.38
C PHE A 45 12.71 7.01 9.77
N ILE A 46 12.35 7.19 11.03
CA ILE A 46 11.96 8.48 11.60
C ILE A 46 12.84 8.84 12.81
N HIS A 47 13.09 10.13 12.96
CA HIS A 47 13.72 10.76 14.10
C HIS A 47 12.69 11.57 14.90
N GLY A 48 13.07 12.02 16.09
CA GLY A 48 12.19 12.80 16.98
C GLY A 48 11.71 14.10 16.34
N MET A 49 12.50 14.72 15.45
CA MET A 49 12.08 15.92 14.71
C MET A 49 11.05 15.63 13.61
N ASP A 50 11.09 14.43 13.03
CA ASP A 50 10.07 14.01 12.07
C ASP A 50 8.72 13.86 12.77
N LEU A 51 8.72 13.43 14.04
CA LEU A 51 7.51 13.39 14.87
C LEU A 51 6.92 14.78 15.11
N VAL A 52 7.76 15.79 15.35
CA VAL A 52 7.30 17.19 15.51
C VAL A 52 6.67 17.70 14.22
N SER A 53 7.27 17.35 13.09
CA SER A 53 6.83 17.78 11.75
C SER A 53 5.65 16.95 11.21
N ALA A 54 5.30 15.84 11.87
CA ALA A 54 4.23 14.94 11.45
C ALA A 54 2.82 15.52 11.62
N PHE A 55 2.68 16.52 12.48
CA PHE A 55 1.40 17.10 12.84
C PHE A 55 1.27 18.51 12.27
N ALA A 56 0.06 18.87 11.83
CA ALA A 56 -0.23 20.21 11.34
C ALA A 56 0.04 21.29 12.40
N ASP A 57 -0.21 20.96 13.67
CA ASP A 57 0.20 21.76 14.81
C ASP A 57 1.50 21.18 15.42
N PRO A 58 2.64 21.88 15.33
CA PRO A 58 3.91 21.41 15.88
C PRO A 58 3.87 21.23 17.41
N ALA A 59 2.95 21.89 18.12
CA ALA A 59 2.78 21.69 19.56
C ALA A 59 2.34 20.25 19.87
N VAL A 60 1.50 19.65 19.03
CA VAL A 60 1.02 18.26 19.19
C VAL A 60 2.18 17.27 19.03
N GLY A 61 3.04 17.50 18.04
CA GLY A 61 4.22 16.67 17.83
C GLY A 61 5.27 16.83 18.93
N ALA A 62 5.48 18.06 19.42
CA ALA A 62 6.35 18.32 20.57
C ALA A 62 5.81 17.66 21.86
N GLU A 63 4.50 17.69 22.09
CA GLU A 63 3.85 17.02 23.21
C GLU A 63 3.99 15.49 23.11
N ALA A 64 3.77 14.92 21.92
CA ALA A 64 3.95 13.49 21.67
C ALA A 64 5.39 13.05 21.98
N TRP A 65 6.38 13.83 21.55
CA TRP A 65 7.80 13.60 21.87
C TRP A 65 8.10 13.74 23.36
N ALA A 66 7.54 14.76 24.02
CA ALA A 66 7.72 14.96 25.46
C ALA A 66 7.15 13.79 26.28
N LYS A 67 5.97 13.28 25.89
CA LYS A 67 5.33 12.12 26.52
C LYS A 67 6.16 10.84 26.38
N LEU A 68 6.78 10.60 25.22
CA LEU A 68 7.71 9.49 25.06
C LEU A 68 8.91 9.61 26.01
N LYS A 69 9.57 10.77 26.05
CA LYS A 69 10.72 10.99 26.94
C LYS A 69 10.35 10.84 28.42
N ALA A 70 9.15 11.24 28.81
CA ALA A 70 8.67 11.09 30.17
C ALA A 70 8.37 9.63 30.55
N ALA A 71 7.89 8.82 29.60
CA ALA A 71 7.58 7.41 29.82
C ALA A 71 8.82 6.48 29.72
N ALA A 72 9.89 6.91 29.03
CA ALA A 72 11.11 6.14 28.83
C ALA A 72 11.75 5.57 30.12
N PRO A 73 11.87 6.32 31.23
CA PRO A 73 12.46 5.79 32.47
C PRO A 73 11.70 4.61 33.07
N SER A 74 10.40 4.47 32.77
CA SER A 74 9.52 3.45 33.33
C SER A 74 9.20 2.32 32.36
N ASN A 75 9.65 2.39 31.10
CA ASN A 75 9.38 1.37 30.09
C ASN A 75 10.57 1.20 29.13
N ALA A 76 11.19 0.02 29.16
CA ALA A 76 12.38 -0.29 28.36
C ALA A 76 12.14 -0.21 26.84
N VAL A 77 10.93 -0.54 26.37
CA VAL A 77 10.57 -0.45 24.94
C VAL A 77 10.50 1.02 24.52
N VAL A 78 9.91 1.87 25.35
CA VAL A 78 9.84 3.32 25.10
C VAL A 78 11.22 3.96 25.18
N ALA A 79 12.06 3.53 26.13
CA ALA A 79 13.45 3.98 26.22
C ALA A 79 14.22 3.68 24.93
N LEU A 80 14.05 2.47 24.39
CA LEU A 80 14.68 2.05 23.14
C LEU A 80 14.20 2.88 21.95
N ALA A 81 12.89 3.19 21.86
CA ALA A 81 12.40 4.10 20.82
C ALA A 81 12.97 5.51 20.95
N VAL A 82 13.02 6.07 22.16
CA VAL A 82 13.60 7.40 22.39
C VAL A 82 15.07 7.44 22.02
N GLU A 83 15.82 6.35 22.29
CA GLU A 83 17.21 6.20 21.86
C GLU A 83 17.33 6.17 20.32
N TYR A 84 16.54 5.34 19.64
CA TYR A 84 16.55 5.25 18.17
C TYR A 84 16.02 6.50 17.46
N MET A 85 15.10 7.25 18.07
CA MET A 85 14.58 8.50 17.49
C MET A 85 15.40 9.72 17.92
N GLY A 86 16.28 9.57 18.90
CA GLY A 86 17.06 10.66 19.47
C GLY A 86 18.10 11.24 18.50
N PRO A 87 18.66 12.41 18.82
CA PRO A 87 19.65 13.09 17.98
C PRO A 87 20.97 12.32 17.82
N SER A 88 21.24 11.36 18.71
CA SER A 88 22.41 10.46 18.66
C SER A 88 22.21 9.28 17.73
N SER A 89 20.99 9.02 17.26
CA SER A 89 20.71 7.89 16.37
C SER A 89 21.08 8.24 14.93
N VAL A 90 21.94 7.41 14.34
CA VAL A 90 22.36 7.55 12.93
C VAL A 90 21.25 7.11 11.97
N ARG A 91 20.42 6.13 12.37
CA ARG A 91 19.50 5.47 11.45
C ARG A 91 18.03 5.82 11.70
N GLY A 92 17.65 6.28 12.88
CA GLY A 92 16.24 6.50 13.22
C GLY A 92 15.50 5.22 13.64
N LEU A 93 14.22 5.35 13.99
CA LEU A 93 13.32 4.22 14.24
C LEU A 93 12.66 3.77 12.93
N ASN A 94 12.81 2.50 12.57
CA ASN A 94 12.18 1.95 11.37
C ASN A 94 10.67 1.73 11.58
N ILE A 95 9.82 2.55 10.98
CA ILE A 95 8.35 2.44 11.09
C ILE A 95 7.74 1.42 10.11
N ALA A 96 8.54 0.85 9.21
CA ALA A 96 8.15 -0.32 8.42
C ALA A 96 8.29 -1.63 9.19
N ASP A 97 9.01 -1.64 10.32
CA ASP A 97 9.20 -2.83 11.14
C ASP A 97 7.98 -3.10 12.05
N GLN A 98 7.53 -4.36 12.09
CA GLN A 98 6.37 -4.74 12.89
C GLN A 98 6.56 -4.48 14.39
N ARG A 99 7.79 -4.51 14.92
CA ARG A 99 8.03 -4.24 16.34
C ARG A 99 7.82 -2.76 16.65
N SER A 100 8.22 -1.87 15.75
CA SER A 100 7.94 -0.43 15.86
C SER A 100 6.45 -0.12 15.77
N LEU A 101 5.71 -0.84 14.91
CA LEU A 101 4.25 -0.72 14.84
C LEU A 101 3.57 -1.24 16.11
N ALA A 102 4.00 -2.39 16.64
CA ALA A 102 3.51 -2.93 17.91
C ALA A 102 3.81 -2.00 19.09
N MET A 103 4.92 -1.24 19.03
CA MET A 103 5.24 -0.24 20.03
C MET A 103 4.22 0.90 20.07
N CYS A 104 3.68 1.32 18.91
CA CYS A 104 2.60 2.31 18.88
C CYS A 104 1.36 1.80 19.62
N ASP A 105 1.03 0.52 19.47
CA ASP A 105 -0.11 -0.09 20.17
C ASP A 105 0.14 -0.19 21.68
N GLN A 106 1.37 -0.52 22.10
CA GLN A 106 1.77 -0.55 23.51
C GLN A 106 1.72 0.86 24.14
N LEU A 107 2.20 1.88 23.45
CA LEU A 107 2.13 3.28 23.90
C LEU A 107 0.68 3.75 24.09
N ARG A 108 -0.23 3.28 23.22
CA ARG A 108 -1.66 3.54 23.35
C ARG A 108 -2.27 2.84 24.55
N GLN A 109 -1.93 1.58 24.78
CA GLN A 109 -2.39 0.81 25.95
C GLN A 109 -1.92 1.43 27.28
N LEU A 110 -0.73 2.03 27.28
CA LEU A 110 -0.18 2.74 28.44
C LEU A 110 -0.74 4.16 28.61
N GLY A 111 -1.61 4.62 27.70
CA GLY A 111 -2.17 5.98 27.73
C GLY A 111 -1.14 7.08 27.43
N VAL A 112 0.05 6.72 26.97
CA VAL A 112 1.11 7.67 26.63
C VAL A 112 0.75 8.39 25.34
N TRP A 113 0.29 7.64 24.34
CA TRP A 113 -0.20 8.19 23.07
C TRP A 113 -1.68 7.90 22.84
N ASN A 114 -2.33 8.80 22.12
CA ASN A 114 -3.68 8.58 21.59
C ASN A 114 -3.62 8.03 20.14
N GLN A 115 -4.79 7.68 19.59
CA GLN A 115 -4.89 7.14 18.24
C GLN A 115 -4.33 8.09 17.18
N ALA A 116 -4.65 9.39 17.27
CA ALA A 116 -4.19 10.39 16.31
C ALA A 116 -2.66 10.52 16.30
N GLN A 117 -2.00 10.36 17.45
CA GLN A 117 -0.54 10.38 17.55
C GLN A 117 0.09 9.16 16.86
N CYS A 118 -0.47 7.97 17.08
CA CYS A 118 -0.05 6.76 16.39
C CYS A 118 -0.28 6.85 14.87
N ASP A 119 -1.41 7.41 14.44
CA ASP A 119 -1.73 7.57 13.01
C ASP A 119 -0.82 8.59 12.34
N GLY A 120 -0.47 9.69 13.01
CA GLY A 120 0.50 10.67 12.52
C GLY A 120 1.89 10.07 12.29
N VAL A 121 2.35 9.21 13.21
CA VAL A 121 3.62 8.47 13.06
C VAL A 121 3.57 7.53 11.87
N LYS A 122 2.48 6.75 11.74
CA LYS A 122 2.31 5.83 10.61
C LYS A 122 2.24 6.59 9.28
N ALA A 123 1.60 7.76 9.26
CA ALA A 123 1.48 8.61 8.09
C ALA A 123 2.84 9.07 7.53
N LEU A 124 3.85 9.29 8.38
CA LEU A 124 5.21 9.61 7.93
C LEU A 124 5.84 8.50 7.06
N GLY A 125 5.42 7.26 7.26
CA GLY A 125 5.93 6.11 6.51
C GLY A 125 5.18 5.84 5.21
N MET A 126 4.01 6.46 5.04
CA MET A 126 3.11 6.17 3.93
C MET A 126 3.66 6.70 2.62
N VAL A 127 3.87 5.81 1.65
CA VAL A 127 4.27 6.11 0.28
C VAL A 127 3.21 5.62 -0.71
N ALA A 128 3.18 6.24 -1.88
CA ALA A 128 2.41 5.72 -3.00
C ALA A 128 2.90 4.32 -3.37
N GLN A 129 1.97 3.44 -3.72
CA GLN A 129 2.31 2.13 -4.26
C GLN A 129 2.68 2.29 -5.73
N THR A 130 3.75 1.62 -6.15
CA THR A 130 4.03 1.42 -7.58
C THR A 130 3.38 0.11 -8.00
N ILE A 131 2.44 0.18 -8.93
CA ILE A 131 1.79 -0.97 -9.57
C ILE A 131 2.37 -1.10 -10.97
N THR A 132 2.71 -2.32 -11.37
CA THR A 132 3.31 -2.59 -12.68
C THR A 132 2.30 -3.17 -13.66
N ALA A 133 2.56 -3.02 -14.96
CA ALA A 133 1.75 -3.62 -16.01
C ALA A 133 1.65 -5.17 -15.87
N ASP A 134 2.73 -5.82 -15.41
CA ASP A 134 2.73 -7.27 -15.15
C ASP A 134 1.75 -7.67 -14.05
N GLN A 135 1.65 -6.85 -12.99
CA GLN A 135 0.69 -7.10 -11.91
C GLN A 135 -0.75 -6.93 -12.40
N VAL A 136 -1.01 -5.96 -13.28
CA VAL A 136 -2.32 -5.79 -13.92
C VAL A 136 -2.64 -6.97 -14.83
N SER A 137 -1.67 -7.40 -15.64
CA SER A 137 -1.80 -8.57 -16.53
C SER A 137 -2.16 -9.82 -15.75
N GLU A 138 -1.48 -10.07 -14.64
CA GLU A 138 -1.74 -11.21 -13.76
C GLU A 138 -3.14 -11.12 -13.12
N ALA A 139 -3.54 -9.94 -12.65
CA ALA A 139 -4.85 -9.73 -12.06
C ALA A 139 -6.01 -9.91 -13.05
N MET A 140 -5.81 -9.56 -14.32
CA MET A 140 -6.82 -9.68 -15.38
C MET A 140 -6.76 -10.99 -16.16
N ALA A 141 -5.74 -11.84 -15.93
CA ALA A 141 -5.55 -13.07 -16.69
C ALA A 141 -6.78 -14.01 -16.69
N PRO A 142 -7.51 -14.21 -15.57
CA PRO A 142 -8.72 -15.05 -15.57
C PRO A 142 -9.85 -14.52 -16.45
N ASP A 143 -10.06 -13.20 -16.49
CA ASP A 143 -11.12 -12.58 -17.30
C ASP A 143 -10.76 -12.62 -18.79
N ARG A 144 -9.48 -12.47 -19.13
CA ARG A 144 -8.98 -12.55 -20.52
C ARG A 144 -8.87 -13.98 -21.04
N ALA A 145 -8.72 -14.97 -20.17
CA ALA A 145 -8.71 -16.37 -20.53
C ALA A 145 -10.10 -16.86 -20.97
N MET A 146 -11.18 -16.35 -20.37
CA MET A 146 -12.56 -16.66 -20.78
C MET A 146 -12.85 -16.24 -22.23
N PHE A 147 -12.35 -15.09 -22.68
CA PHE A 147 -12.56 -14.63 -24.07
C PHE A 147 -11.72 -15.37 -25.13
N ARG A 148 -10.78 -16.22 -24.72
CA ARG A 148 -9.90 -16.95 -25.64
C ARG A 148 -10.41 -18.36 -25.95
N ASP A 149 -11.28 -18.92 -25.11
CA ASP A 149 -11.81 -20.29 -25.24
C ASP A 149 -13.13 -20.35 -26.05
N GLU A 150 -13.80 -19.22 -26.31
CA GLU A 150 -14.99 -19.17 -27.18
C GLU A 150 -14.68 -19.11 -28.69
N GLY A 151 -13.39 -19.18 -29.07
CA GLY A 151 -12.94 -19.06 -30.46
C GLY A 151 -12.61 -20.38 -31.19
N ASP A 152 -12.50 -21.50 -30.49
CA ASP A 152 -11.98 -22.76 -31.07
C ASP A 152 -12.73 -24.00 -30.54
N ALA A 153 -13.97 -24.19 -30.98
CA ALA A 153 -14.57 -25.50 -31.29
C ALA A 153 -16.05 -25.32 -31.70
N ASP A 154 -16.43 -25.90 -32.85
CA ASP A 154 -17.82 -26.08 -33.29
C ASP A 154 -18.63 -24.83 -33.65
N SER A 155 -18.29 -24.19 -34.78
CA SER A 155 -19.30 -23.48 -35.59
C SER A 155 -19.97 -24.47 -36.58
N PRO A 156 -21.21 -24.94 -36.34
CA PRO A 156 -21.89 -25.91 -37.21
C PRO A 156 -22.41 -25.35 -38.54
N TRP A 157 -21.97 -24.16 -38.97
CA TRP A 157 -22.53 -23.45 -40.12
C TRP A 157 -21.65 -23.45 -41.38
N PHE A 158 -20.54 -24.18 -41.39
CA PHE A 158 -19.73 -24.35 -42.60
C PHE A 158 -20.19 -25.60 -43.36
N VAL A 159 -21.14 -25.42 -44.28
CA VAL A 159 -21.48 -26.44 -45.28
C VAL A 159 -20.54 -26.25 -46.47
N PRO A 160 -19.66 -27.21 -46.80
CA PRO A 160 -18.87 -27.12 -48.01
C PRO A 160 -19.81 -27.26 -49.22
N VAL A 161 -19.80 -26.26 -50.11
CA VAL A 161 -20.44 -26.35 -51.41
C VAL A 161 -19.60 -27.29 -52.27
N GLU A 162 -19.97 -28.57 -52.30
CA GLU A 162 -19.57 -29.46 -53.39
C GLU A 162 -20.49 -29.20 -54.59
N GLY A 163 -19.92 -28.69 -55.67
CA GLY A 163 -20.57 -28.58 -56.97
C GLY A 163 -19.57 -28.06 -57.99
N GLY A 164 -19.30 -28.70 -59.10
CA GLY A 164 -19.79 -29.96 -59.65
C GLY A 164 -18.92 -30.24 -60.88
N GLY A 165 -18.69 -31.51 -61.16
CA GLY A 165 -18.13 -31.90 -62.46
C GLY A 165 -19.17 -31.67 -63.55
N GLU A 166 -18.71 -31.18 -64.70
CA GLU A 166 -18.78 -31.85 -66.01
C GLU A 166 -17.71 -31.23 -66.94
#